data_AF-A0A518DXH1-F1
#
_entry.id   AF-A0A518DXH1-F1
#
_cell.length_a   1.000
_cell.length_b   1.000
_cell.length_c   1.000
_cell.angle_alpha   90.00
_cell.angle_beta   90.00
_cell.angle_gamma   90.00
#
_symmetry.space_group_name_H-M   'P 1'
#
loop_
_entity.id
_entity.type
_entity.pdbx_description
1 polymer ?
#
loop_
_entity_poly.entity_id
_entity_poly.type
_entity_poly.pdbx_seq_one_letter_code
_entity_poly.pdbx_strand_id
1 'polypeptide(L)'
;MDRLELAQRKYQRIAPGPLELNEQKSDAIEAWLREYVVPLVSDLQRNPAFRRYVKFGVERLAAETDVPERQQVVAVSDALVACASEVAKLGDWDEFRDLMRDRDLLQELNERKYGASSLQEETEEPKAEEDTRCIAEKMAEKPWFDLVMSLDFPYLEDHLFVVTEDSWFYEAFTKFRPNIPVLGDGITRMLFARIDFWVHHLKGVWNQMLVRIMQTSDDPHGEYEPFFMTMIHLDKCVENLKATCLSGDDGRVRDACCTLMQVYIAYHPRPELPWLDLREDIYQAKAGMLGLEFRRLFELIEYDQVDARTIQESGRRQASIVVMDAIQQVLAAIEDVAELYRRELSLEEVINEARSQYRLVVVTRPRMVFFDGEKLNVDWNRKNRPWELLRFLAAQGERLDCVDRYHISGSPTPHALSNLKSRLCKILMESDDLPNVPATQLAALIEHADGAMRLDLAPDEIKVVDLEDSGADEWTIDPTGFETSSRETRSI
;
A
#
# COMPACT_ATOMS: atom_id res chain seq x y z
N MET A 1 -16.73 -5.55 24.64
CA MET A 1 -15.48 -4.84 24.97
C MET A 1 -14.84 -4.49 23.65
N ASP A 2 -14.49 -3.23 23.47
CA ASP A 2 -13.81 -2.73 22.26
C ASP A 2 -12.54 -3.57 21.96
N ARG A 3 -12.41 -4.12 20.74
CA ARG A 3 -11.24 -4.93 20.35
C ARG A 3 -9.95 -4.12 20.41
N LEU A 4 -10.00 -2.81 20.17
CA LEU A 4 -8.86 -1.92 20.28
C LEU A 4 -8.37 -1.85 21.74
N GLU A 5 -9.28 -1.58 22.69
CA GLU A 5 -8.94 -1.58 24.12
C GLU A 5 -8.43 -2.95 24.58
N LEU A 6 -9.03 -4.03 24.07
CA LEU A 6 -8.61 -5.39 24.39
C LEU A 6 -7.18 -5.67 23.92
N ALA A 7 -6.85 -5.32 22.68
CA ALA A 7 -5.50 -5.48 22.13
C ALA A 7 -4.47 -4.72 22.95
N GLN A 8 -4.74 -3.45 23.29
CA GLN A 8 -3.86 -2.63 24.13
C GLN A 8 -3.68 -3.23 25.53
N ARG A 9 -4.77 -3.61 26.21
CA ARG A 9 -4.70 -4.20 27.56
C ARG A 9 -3.97 -5.54 27.58
N LYS A 10 -4.10 -6.35 26.52
CA LYS A 10 -3.44 -7.65 26.42
C LYS A 10 -1.94 -7.49 26.25
N TYR A 11 -1.50 -6.56 25.40
CA TYR A 11 -0.09 -6.21 25.29
C TYR A 11 0.48 -5.72 26.63
N GLN A 12 -0.18 -4.77 27.30
CA GLN A 12 0.26 -4.23 28.59
C GLN A 12 0.42 -5.31 29.67
N ARG A 13 -0.35 -6.41 29.62
CA ARG A 13 -0.20 -7.55 30.55
C ARG A 13 1.03 -8.40 30.24
N ILE A 14 1.40 -8.54 28.97
CA ILE A 14 2.60 -9.25 28.53
C ILE A 14 3.85 -8.40 28.86
N ALA A 15 3.73 -7.09 28.68
CA ALA A 15 4.82 -6.13 28.72
C ALA A 15 4.50 -4.88 29.58
N PRO A 16 4.39 -5.00 30.93
CA PRO A 16 3.99 -3.88 31.78
C PRO A 16 5.09 -2.82 32.04
N GLY A 17 6.29 -2.99 31.50
CA GLY A 17 7.45 -2.11 31.74
C GLY A 17 8.58 -2.34 30.72
N PRO A 18 9.82 -1.89 31.00
CA PRO A 18 10.97 -2.11 30.13
C PRO A 18 11.10 -3.60 29.80
N LEU A 19 11.01 -3.94 28.51
CA LEU A 19 10.86 -5.33 28.10
C LEU A 19 12.22 -6.02 28.06
N GLU A 20 12.52 -6.80 29.09
CA GLU A 20 13.50 -7.90 28.97
C GLU A 20 12.86 -9.01 28.16
N LEU A 21 13.24 -9.11 26.88
CA LEU A 21 12.69 -10.05 25.93
C LEU A 21 13.33 -11.42 26.11
N ASN A 22 12.50 -12.45 26.27
CA ASN A 22 12.89 -13.85 26.23
C ASN A 22 11.95 -14.60 25.29
N GLU A 23 12.23 -15.87 24.98
CA GLU A 23 11.41 -16.66 24.06
C GLU A 23 9.94 -16.73 24.48
N GLN A 24 9.66 -16.98 25.76
CA GLN A 24 8.28 -17.08 26.23
C GLN A 24 7.50 -15.77 26.03
N LYS A 25 8.11 -14.62 26.31
CA LYS A 25 7.49 -13.31 26.06
C LYS A 25 7.37 -13.03 24.58
N SER A 26 8.36 -13.42 23.79
CA SER A 26 8.33 -13.32 22.33
C SER A 26 7.17 -14.10 21.74
N ASP A 27 6.97 -15.35 22.17
CA ASP A 27 5.84 -16.19 21.78
C ASP A 27 4.51 -15.58 22.21
N ALA A 28 4.44 -15.01 23.43
CA ALA A 28 3.26 -14.30 23.89
C ALA A 28 2.95 -13.04 23.06
N ILE A 29 3.97 -12.29 22.63
CA ILE A 29 3.81 -11.12 21.77
C ILE A 29 3.35 -11.54 20.37
N GLU A 30 3.90 -12.60 19.79
CA GLU A 30 3.43 -13.11 18.50
C GLU A 30 1.99 -13.63 18.59
N ALA A 31 1.66 -14.36 19.66
CA ALA A 31 0.27 -14.75 19.93
C ALA A 31 -0.62 -13.52 20.06
N TRP A 32 -0.11 -12.42 20.65
CA TRP A 32 -0.86 -11.17 20.72
C TRP A 32 -1.19 -10.57 19.34
N LEU A 33 -0.22 -10.58 18.42
CA LEU A 33 -0.45 -10.14 17.03
C LEU A 33 -1.56 -10.98 16.37
N ARG A 34 -1.47 -12.31 16.48
CA ARG A 34 -2.43 -13.25 15.87
C ARG A 34 -3.82 -13.19 16.49
N GLU A 35 -3.92 -13.14 17.82
CA GLU A 35 -5.18 -13.31 18.55
C GLU A 35 -5.92 -12.00 18.82
N TYR A 36 -5.23 -10.85 18.81
CA TYR A 36 -5.85 -9.57 19.17
C TYR A 36 -5.66 -8.49 18.12
N VAL A 37 -4.49 -8.39 17.48
CA VAL A 37 -4.26 -7.38 16.44
C VAL A 37 -4.96 -7.79 15.14
N VAL A 38 -4.77 -9.03 14.66
CA VAL A 38 -5.45 -9.51 13.44
C VAL A 38 -6.98 -9.33 13.51
N PRO A 39 -7.69 -9.72 14.58
CA PRO A 39 -9.13 -9.46 14.68
C PRO A 39 -9.52 -7.98 14.78
N LEU A 40 -8.66 -7.13 15.36
CA LEU A 40 -8.86 -5.68 15.32
C LEU A 40 -8.78 -5.16 13.88
N VAL A 41 -7.80 -5.62 13.10
CA VAL A 41 -7.65 -5.24 11.69
C VAL A 41 -8.82 -5.78 10.86
N SER A 42 -9.34 -6.98 11.18
CA SER A 42 -10.56 -7.51 10.56
C SER A 42 -11.78 -6.60 10.70
N ASP A 43 -11.89 -5.89 11.83
CA ASP A 43 -12.96 -4.91 12.05
C ASP A 43 -12.65 -3.59 11.32
N LEU A 44 -11.40 -3.11 11.43
CA LEU A 44 -10.95 -1.89 10.74
C LEU A 44 -11.12 -1.96 9.23
N GLN A 45 -10.81 -3.10 8.60
CA GLN A 45 -10.97 -3.25 7.16
C GLN A 45 -12.43 -3.25 6.71
N ARG A 46 -13.43 -3.19 7.60
CA ARG A 46 -14.83 -2.93 7.23
C ARG A 46 -15.10 -1.43 7.09
N ASN A 47 -14.22 -0.58 7.61
CA ASN A 47 -14.31 0.86 7.52
C ASN A 47 -13.78 1.36 6.16
N PRO A 48 -14.60 2.03 5.35
CA PRO A 48 -14.18 2.59 4.06
C PRO A 48 -12.98 3.54 4.18
N ALA A 49 -12.92 4.32 5.26
CA ALA A 49 -11.82 5.27 5.46
C ALA A 49 -10.49 4.54 5.75
N PHE A 50 -10.51 3.43 6.50
CA PHE A 50 -9.31 2.59 6.67
C PHE A 50 -8.83 2.05 5.33
N ARG A 51 -9.73 1.48 4.52
CA ARG A 51 -9.38 0.98 3.18
C ARG A 51 -8.82 2.10 2.30
N ARG A 52 -9.46 3.27 2.28
CA ARG A 52 -9.00 4.43 1.52
C ARG A 52 -7.56 4.82 1.90
N TYR A 53 -7.22 4.80 3.18
CA TYR A 53 -5.85 5.05 3.62
C TYR A 53 -4.89 3.97 3.10
N VAL A 54 -5.21 2.70 3.33
CA VAL A 54 -4.38 1.57 2.87
C VAL A 54 -4.14 1.61 1.37
N LYS A 55 -5.19 1.88 0.59
CA LYS A 55 -5.17 1.90 -0.87
C LYS A 55 -4.50 3.14 -1.46
N PHE A 56 -4.24 4.19 -0.69
CA PHE A 56 -3.79 5.47 -1.22
C PHE A 56 -2.61 5.34 -2.19
N GLY A 57 -1.56 4.59 -1.83
CA GLY A 57 -0.41 4.39 -2.72
C GLY A 57 -0.77 3.65 -4.01
N VAL A 58 -1.65 2.64 -3.91
CA VAL A 58 -2.07 1.80 -5.04
C VAL A 58 -3.02 2.54 -5.98
N GLU A 59 -3.95 3.35 -5.45
CA GLU A 59 -4.96 4.05 -6.27
C GLU A 59 -4.54 5.46 -6.67
N ARG A 60 -3.80 6.19 -5.82
CA ARG A 60 -3.53 7.63 -6.03
C ARG A 60 -2.18 7.89 -6.68
N LEU A 61 -1.23 6.97 -6.60
CA LEU A 61 0.14 7.15 -7.11
C LEU A 61 0.49 6.24 -8.29
N ALA A 62 -0.32 5.21 -8.58
CA ALA A 62 -0.08 4.26 -9.65
C ALA A 62 -0.13 4.89 -11.06
N ALA A 63 0.57 4.26 -12.01
CA ALA A 63 0.86 4.81 -13.34
C ALA A 63 -0.37 5.21 -14.16
N GLU A 64 -1.47 4.47 -14.02
CA GLU A 64 -2.63 4.54 -14.92
C GLU A 64 -3.76 5.44 -14.41
N THR A 65 -3.56 6.18 -13.31
CA THR A 65 -4.61 6.98 -12.70
C THR A 65 -4.50 8.47 -13.07
N ASP A 66 -5.64 9.09 -13.43
CA ASP A 66 -5.72 10.53 -13.72
C ASP A 66 -6.23 11.30 -12.49
N VAL A 67 -5.41 11.30 -11.44
CA VAL A 67 -5.71 11.99 -10.18
C VAL A 67 -4.61 13.01 -9.85
N PRO A 68 -4.92 14.08 -9.10
CA PRO A 68 -3.96 15.15 -8.82
C PRO A 68 -2.64 14.69 -8.18
N GLU A 69 -2.70 13.70 -7.30
CA GLU A 69 -1.53 13.13 -6.63
C GLU A 69 -0.58 12.46 -7.64
N ARG A 70 -1.15 11.69 -8.59
CA ARG A 70 -0.37 11.06 -9.65
C ARG A 70 0.27 12.08 -10.59
N GLN A 71 -0.44 13.16 -10.91
CA GLN A 71 0.11 14.24 -11.74
C GLN A 71 1.36 14.88 -11.11
N GLN A 72 1.46 14.92 -9.78
CA GLN A 72 2.66 15.39 -9.10
C GLN A 72 3.85 14.43 -9.22
N VAL A 73 3.61 13.12 -9.19
CA VAL A 73 4.66 12.12 -9.45
C VAL A 73 5.21 12.27 -10.87
N VAL A 74 4.32 12.44 -11.85
CA VAL A 74 4.71 12.70 -13.24
C VAL A 74 5.53 13.99 -13.34
N ALA A 75 5.08 15.07 -12.70
CA ALA A 75 5.81 16.34 -12.69
C ALA A 75 7.23 16.23 -12.08
N VAL A 76 7.41 15.41 -11.04
CA VAL A 76 8.75 15.12 -10.49
C VAL A 76 9.59 14.31 -11.48
N SER A 77 9.03 13.26 -12.08
CA SER A 77 9.72 12.46 -13.09
C SER A 77 10.18 13.32 -14.27
N ASP A 78 9.32 14.20 -14.78
CA ASP A 78 9.63 15.07 -15.91
C ASP A 78 10.67 16.13 -15.53
N ALA A 79 10.61 16.67 -14.30
CA ALA A 79 11.62 17.59 -13.79
C ALA A 79 12.99 16.92 -13.62
N LEU A 80 13.05 15.65 -13.19
CA LEU A 80 14.30 14.88 -13.15
C LEU A 80 14.93 14.76 -14.54
N VAL A 81 14.13 14.41 -15.55
CA VAL A 81 14.57 14.29 -16.95
C VAL A 81 15.04 15.65 -17.49
N ALA A 82 14.32 16.73 -17.19
CA ALA A 82 14.71 18.08 -17.59
C ALA A 82 16.05 18.50 -16.98
N CYS A 83 16.25 18.28 -15.68
CA CYS A 83 17.54 18.54 -15.02
C CYS A 83 18.67 17.73 -15.67
N ALA A 84 18.46 16.42 -15.86
CA ALA A 84 19.45 15.54 -16.49
C ALA A 84 19.82 16.03 -17.90
N SER A 85 18.83 16.43 -18.68
CA SER A 85 19.00 16.95 -20.04
C SER A 85 19.81 18.25 -20.08
N GLU A 86 19.59 19.16 -19.12
CA GLU A 86 20.38 20.39 -19.04
C GLU A 86 21.83 20.12 -18.62
N VAL A 87 22.05 19.25 -17.62
CA VAL A 87 23.43 18.88 -17.22
C VAL A 87 24.18 18.21 -18.36
N ALA A 88 23.54 17.30 -19.10
CA ALA A 88 24.17 16.60 -20.21
C ALA A 88 24.66 17.56 -21.32
N LYS A 89 24.05 18.74 -21.46
CA LYS A 89 24.46 19.78 -22.42
C LYS A 89 25.65 20.62 -21.94
N LEU A 90 26.03 20.56 -20.66
CA LEU A 90 27.11 21.37 -20.10
C LEU A 90 28.48 20.86 -20.55
N GLY A 91 29.16 21.65 -21.40
CA GLY A 91 30.60 21.56 -21.68
C GLY A 91 31.10 20.37 -22.52
N ASP A 92 32.35 20.45 -22.97
CA ASP A 92 33.03 19.40 -23.73
C ASP A 92 33.54 18.30 -22.79
N TRP A 93 32.70 17.30 -22.51
CA TRP A 93 32.98 16.23 -21.54
C TRP A 93 34.29 15.45 -21.79
N ASP A 94 34.81 15.43 -23.02
CA ASP A 94 36.06 14.72 -23.32
C ASP A 94 37.27 15.41 -22.66
N GLU A 95 37.29 16.73 -22.61
CA GLU A 95 38.33 17.50 -21.90
C GLU A 95 38.15 17.43 -20.36
N PHE A 96 36.91 17.27 -19.86
CA PHE A 96 36.67 16.98 -18.43
C PHE A 96 37.20 15.61 -18.01
N ARG A 97 37.05 14.60 -18.87
CA ARG A 97 37.60 13.25 -18.62
C ARG A 97 39.12 13.28 -18.48
N ASP A 98 39.80 14.11 -19.27
CA ASP A 98 41.25 14.30 -19.19
C ASP A 98 41.65 15.04 -17.90
N LEU A 99 40.85 16.00 -17.43
CA LEU A 99 41.05 16.70 -16.15
C LEU A 99 40.83 15.78 -14.92
N MET A 100 39.79 14.94 -14.93
CA MET A 100 39.48 13.99 -13.84
C MET A 100 40.51 12.86 -13.71
N ARG A 101 41.27 12.58 -14.78
CA ARG A 101 42.43 11.67 -14.72
C ARG A 101 43.65 12.30 -14.07
N ASP A 102 43.67 13.62 -13.88
CA ASP A 102 44.73 14.34 -13.17
C ASP A 102 44.43 14.37 -11.66
N ARG A 103 44.99 13.38 -10.96
CA ARG A 103 44.74 13.10 -9.54
C ARG A 103 45.20 14.23 -8.61
N ASP A 104 46.20 15.01 -9.03
CA ASP A 104 46.76 16.11 -8.23
C ASP A 104 45.80 17.31 -8.19
N LEU A 105 45.07 17.55 -9.28
CA LEU A 105 44.04 18.60 -9.38
C LEU A 105 42.80 18.28 -8.52
N LEU A 106 42.36 17.03 -8.48
CA LEU A 106 41.24 16.59 -7.63
C LEU A 106 41.55 16.77 -6.14
N GLN A 107 42.80 16.51 -5.74
CA GLN A 107 43.25 16.71 -4.37
C GLN A 107 43.32 18.20 -4.00
N GLU A 108 43.89 19.05 -4.86
CA GLU A 108 43.88 20.52 -4.65
C GLU A 108 42.46 21.09 -4.57
N LEU A 109 41.52 20.56 -5.36
CA LEU A 109 40.13 21.00 -5.39
C LEU A 109 39.37 20.67 -4.10
N ASN A 110 39.54 19.45 -3.58
CA ASN A 110 38.96 19.06 -2.30
C ASN A 110 39.55 19.87 -1.14
N GLU A 111 40.87 20.11 -1.17
CA GLU A 111 41.55 20.94 -0.17
C GLU A 111 41.08 22.40 -0.19
N ARG A 112 40.78 22.96 -1.38
CA ARG A 112 40.20 24.31 -1.51
C ARG A 112 38.75 24.42 -1.08
N LYS A 113 37.93 23.38 -1.30
CA LYS A 113 36.48 23.41 -1.03
C LYS A 113 36.13 23.10 0.43
N TYR A 114 36.90 22.25 1.11
CA TYR A 114 36.58 21.77 2.47
C TYR A 114 37.66 22.06 3.53
N GLY A 115 38.80 22.65 3.15
CA GLY A 115 39.95 22.86 4.03
C GLY A 115 40.63 21.54 4.41
N ALA A 116 41.94 21.59 4.69
CA ALA A 116 42.80 20.42 4.91
C ALA A 116 42.43 19.53 6.13
N SER A 117 41.35 19.82 6.86
CA SER A 117 41.05 19.22 8.17
C SER A 117 39.74 18.41 8.24
N SER A 118 39.01 18.21 7.14
CA SER A 118 37.79 17.36 7.10
C SER A 118 38.00 15.96 6.49
N LEU A 119 39.25 15.59 6.20
CA LEU A 119 39.62 14.29 5.63
C LEU A 119 39.58 13.15 6.67
N GLN A 120 38.41 12.84 7.21
CA GLN A 120 38.16 11.56 7.90
C GLN A 120 36.77 10.95 7.64
N GLU A 121 35.95 11.53 6.76
CA GLU A 121 34.89 10.72 6.14
C GLU A 121 35.53 9.88 5.04
N GLU A 122 35.39 8.56 5.18
CA GLU A 122 35.83 7.55 4.21
C GLU A 122 35.22 7.86 2.84
N THR A 123 35.90 8.68 2.03
CA THR A 123 35.71 8.69 0.58
C THR A 123 36.17 7.32 0.09
N GLU A 124 35.22 6.39 -0.03
CA GLU A 124 35.37 5.20 -0.84
C GLU A 124 36.02 5.61 -2.18
N GLU A 125 37.10 4.92 -2.56
CA GLU A 125 37.74 5.13 -3.86
C GLU A 125 36.68 5.12 -4.97
N PRO A 126 36.77 6.02 -5.98
CA PRO A 126 35.88 5.97 -7.14
C PRO A 126 36.21 4.71 -7.95
N LYS A 127 35.61 3.58 -7.55
CA LYS A 127 35.68 2.31 -8.27
C LYS A 127 34.93 2.49 -9.58
N ALA A 128 35.69 2.67 -10.65
CA ALA A 128 35.22 2.68 -12.03
C ALA A 128 33.88 3.41 -12.19
N GLU A 129 33.92 4.72 -11.91
CA GLU A 129 32.84 5.64 -12.28
C GLU A 129 32.50 5.38 -13.75
N GLU A 130 31.31 4.82 -13.99
CA GLU A 130 30.63 5.05 -15.25
C GLU A 130 30.70 6.55 -15.50
N ASP A 131 31.12 6.93 -16.71
CA ASP A 131 31.35 8.32 -17.09
C ASP A 131 30.19 9.16 -16.56
N THR A 132 30.46 10.15 -15.71
CA THR A 132 29.43 10.95 -15.04
C THR A 132 28.46 11.57 -16.05
N ARG A 133 28.94 11.77 -17.29
CA ARG A 133 28.14 12.07 -18.49
C ARG A 133 27.10 11.02 -18.82
N CYS A 134 27.53 9.76 -18.88
CA CYS A 134 26.72 8.59 -19.17
C CYS A 134 25.54 8.49 -18.19
N ILE A 135 25.75 8.82 -16.91
CA ILE A 135 24.66 8.86 -15.92
C ILE A 135 23.64 9.95 -16.28
N ALA A 136 24.08 11.18 -16.56
CA ALA A 136 23.17 12.28 -16.93
C ALA A 136 22.45 12.02 -18.27
N GLU A 137 23.15 11.49 -19.27
CA GLU A 137 22.57 11.11 -20.57
C GLU A 137 21.55 9.98 -20.41
N LYS A 138 21.89 8.90 -19.70
CA LYS A 138 20.95 7.82 -19.39
C LYS A 138 19.72 8.34 -18.65
N MET A 139 19.90 9.21 -17.65
CA MET A 139 18.78 9.83 -16.91
C MET A 139 17.89 10.69 -17.81
N ALA A 140 18.47 11.41 -18.77
CA ALA A 140 17.72 12.20 -19.75
C ALA A 140 16.87 11.33 -20.69
N GLU A 141 17.24 10.07 -20.89
CA GLU A 141 16.44 9.09 -21.63
C GLU A 141 15.30 8.46 -20.79
N LYS A 142 15.16 8.86 -19.52
CA LYS A 142 14.19 8.31 -18.57
C LYS A 142 14.35 6.78 -18.44
N PRO A 143 15.40 6.31 -17.74
CA PRO A 143 15.73 4.89 -17.67
C PRO A 143 14.80 4.11 -16.74
N TRP A 144 13.79 4.73 -16.14
CA TRP A 144 12.79 4.10 -15.27
C TRP A 144 11.40 4.02 -15.92
N PHE A 145 10.68 2.93 -15.65
CA PHE A 145 9.27 2.79 -16.04
C PHE A 145 8.41 3.79 -15.28
N ASP A 146 8.59 3.81 -13.96
CA ASP A 146 7.86 4.67 -13.03
C ASP A 146 8.70 4.88 -11.75
N LEU A 147 8.43 5.94 -11.01
CA LEU A 147 9.00 6.15 -9.67
C LEU A 147 8.18 5.41 -8.59
N VAL A 148 6.95 5.00 -8.92
CA VAL A 148 6.00 4.32 -8.03
C VAL A 148 5.87 2.86 -8.41
N MET A 149 5.80 1.98 -7.40
CA MET A 149 5.55 0.56 -7.61
C MET A 149 4.57 0.01 -6.58
N SER A 150 3.44 -0.50 -7.04
CA SER A 150 2.42 -1.05 -6.14
C SER A 150 2.90 -2.28 -5.36
N LEU A 151 3.92 -2.98 -5.86
CA LEU A 151 4.56 -4.10 -5.16
C LEU A 151 5.31 -3.68 -3.89
N ASP A 152 5.62 -2.40 -3.72
CA ASP A 152 6.22 -1.87 -2.48
C ASP A 152 5.24 -1.90 -1.29
N PHE A 153 3.94 -2.16 -1.52
CA PHE A 153 2.95 -2.22 -0.45
C PHE A 153 3.16 -3.40 0.51
N PRO A 154 3.10 -4.67 0.04
CA PRO A 154 3.28 -5.80 0.94
C PRO A 154 4.73 -5.94 1.42
N TYR A 155 5.71 -5.54 0.62
CA TYR A 155 7.11 -5.56 1.01
C TYR A 155 7.90 -4.62 0.12
N LEU A 156 8.94 -3.96 0.65
CA LEU A 156 9.72 -2.99 -0.11
C LEU A 156 10.57 -3.70 -1.17
N GLU A 157 10.44 -3.32 -2.44
CA GLU A 157 11.23 -3.92 -3.52
C GLU A 157 12.59 -3.23 -3.66
N ASP A 158 13.65 -4.03 -3.82
CA ASP A 158 15.05 -3.57 -3.86
C ASP A 158 15.52 -3.04 -5.22
N HIS A 159 14.59 -2.56 -6.06
CA HIS A 159 14.90 -2.12 -7.42
C HIS A 159 14.37 -0.73 -7.78
N LEU A 160 15.13 -0.06 -8.66
CA LEU A 160 14.82 1.26 -9.22
C LEU A 160 13.70 1.27 -10.25
N PHE A 161 13.18 0.09 -10.62
CA PHE A 161 12.16 -0.07 -11.66
C PHE A 161 12.59 0.46 -13.04
N VAL A 162 13.79 0.05 -13.47
CA VAL A 162 14.41 0.50 -14.72
C VAL A 162 13.88 -0.23 -15.96
N VAL A 163 13.83 0.48 -17.10
CA VAL A 163 13.41 -0.01 -18.42
C VAL A 163 14.39 -1.02 -19.00
N THR A 164 15.68 -0.74 -18.80
CA THR A 164 16.80 -1.60 -19.20
C THR A 164 17.51 -2.09 -17.95
N GLU A 165 17.84 -3.38 -17.91
CA GLU A 165 18.70 -3.95 -16.87
C GLU A 165 20.10 -3.36 -16.99
N ASP A 166 20.30 -2.24 -16.32
CA ASP A 166 21.60 -1.66 -16.06
C ASP A 166 22.05 -2.10 -14.68
N SER A 167 23.01 -3.03 -14.65
CA SER A 167 23.54 -3.58 -13.41
C SER A 167 24.12 -2.50 -12.50
N TRP A 168 24.63 -1.40 -13.06
CA TRP A 168 25.22 -0.33 -12.27
C TRP A 168 24.16 0.40 -11.44
N PHE A 169 23.06 0.84 -12.07
CA PHE A 169 21.97 1.53 -11.36
C PHE A 169 21.38 0.67 -10.25
N TYR A 170 21.20 -0.63 -10.52
CA TYR A 170 20.71 -1.59 -9.52
C TYR A 170 21.65 -1.68 -8.32
N GLU A 171 22.93 -1.96 -8.55
CA GLU A 171 23.93 -2.07 -7.47
C GLU A 171 24.09 -0.75 -6.69
N ALA A 172 24.08 0.38 -7.40
CA ALA A 172 24.17 1.70 -6.79
C ALA A 172 22.98 1.98 -5.88
N PHE A 173 21.76 1.66 -6.32
CA PHE A 173 20.57 1.87 -5.50
C PHE A 173 20.53 0.97 -4.27
N THR A 174 20.90 -0.32 -4.41
CA THR A 174 20.97 -1.23 -3.26
C THR A 174 21.94 -0.71 -2.19
N LYS A 175 23.07 -0.09 -2.60
CA LYS A 175 24.03 0.53 -1.67
C LYS A 175 23.54 1.88 -1.12
N PHE A 176 22.86 2.66 -1.93
CA PHE A 176 22.31 3.97 -1.56
C PHE A 176 21.13 3.86 -0.58
N ARG A 177 20.43 2.72 -0.61
CA ARG A 177 19.14 2.55 0.06
C ARG A 177 19.20 3.00 1.52
N PRO A 178 18.40 4.00 1.92
CA PRO A 178 18.31 4.39 3.32
C PRO A 178 17.73 3.24 4.15
N ASN A 179 17.96 3.25 5.47
CA ASN A 179 17.34 2.29 6.39
C ASN A 179 15.84 2.60 6.54
N ILE A 180 15.07 2.27 5.51
CA ILE A 180 13.63 2.51 5.42
C ILE A 180 12.92 1.43 6.24
N PRO A 181 12.06 1.81 7.20
CA PRO A 181 11.28 0.81 7.93
C PRO A 181 10.40 0.03 6.95
N VAL A 182 10.37 -1.30 7.09
CA VAL A 182 9.61 -2.16 6.18
C VAL A 182 8.11 -1.99 6.38
N LEU A 183 7.67 -1.81 7.63
CA LEU A 183 6.26 -1.67 7.96
C LEU A 183 5.75 -0.25 7.71
N GLY A 184 4.53 -0.09 7.20
CA GLY A 184 3.89 1.19 6.94
C GLY A 184 3.67 1.46 5.45
N ASP A 185 3.61 2.74 5.07
CA ASP A 185 3.36 3.16 3.69
C ASP A 185 4.62 3.01 2.82
N GLY A 186 4.89 1.75 2.44
CA GLY A 186 6.07 1.37 1.66
C GLY A 186 6.15 2.02 0.28
N ILE A 187 5.00 2.17 -0.41
CA ILE A 187 4.93 2.80 -1.73
C ILE A 187 5.45 4.24 -1.66
N THR A 188 4.93 5.05 -0.75
CA THR A 188 5.35 6.45 -0.62
C THR A 188 6.82 6.56 -0.20
N ARG A 189 7.30 5.70 0.71
CA ARG A 189 8.70 5.73 1.16
C ARG A 189 9.66 5.34 0.04
N MET A 190 9.35 4.29 -0.71
CA MET A 190 10.19 3.86 -1.84
C MET A 190 10.14 4.85 -3.00
N LEU A 191 8.99 5.48 -3.26
CA LEU A 191 8.90 6.63 -4.19
C LEU A 191 9.92 7.71 -3.83
N PHE A 192 9.97 8.16 -2.58
CA PHE A 192 10.93 9.19 -2.17
C PHE A 192 12.37 8.68 -2.15
N ALA A 193 12.61 7.41 -1.80
CA ALA A 193 13.95 6.82 -1.88
C ALA A 193 14.49 6.79 -3.33
N ARG A 194 13.63 6.46 -4.31
CA ARG A 194 13.98 6.51 -5.74
C ARG A 194 14.22 7.95 -6.19
N ILE A 195 13.39 8.91 -5.79
CA ILE A 195 13.60 10.33 -6.08
C ILE A 195 14.95 10.80 -5.50
N ASP A 196 15.21 10.51 -4.23
CA ASP A 196 16.43 10.95 -3.54
C ASP A 196 17.68 10.34 -4.18
N PHE A 197 17.62 9.09 -4.64
CA PHE A 197 18.68 8.45 -5.41
C PHE A 197 18.99 9.24 -6.68
N TRP A 198 17.98 9.52 -7.50
CA TRP A 198 18.17 10.25 -8.76
C TRP A 198 18.66 11.69 -8.53
N VAL A 199 18.10 12.38 -7.53
CA VAL A 199 18.53 13.74 -7.14
C VAL A 199 19.98 13.73 -6.64
N HIS A 200 20.37 12.73 -5.86
CA HIS A 200 21.73 12.58 -5.35
C HIS A 200 22.73 12.47 -6.50
N HIS A 201 22.48 11.59 -7.46
CA HIS A 201 23.35 11.42 -8.62
C HIS A 201 23.40 12.67 -9.50
N LEU A 202 22.26 13.35 -9.76
CA LEU A 202 22.25 14.62 -10.49
C LEU A 202 23.08 15.70 -9.80
N LYS A 203 22.95 15.83 -8.47
CA LYS A 203 23.77 16.78 -7.69
C LYS A 203 25.24 16.41 -7.72
N GLY A 204 25.57 15.12 -7.71
CA GLY A 204 26.93 14.63 -7.91
C GLY A 204 27.52 15.10 -9.24
N VAL A 205 26.80 14.84 -10.34
CA VAL A 205 27.22 15.27 -11.70
C VAL A 205 27.37 16.79 -11.77
N TRP A 206 26.39 17.51 -11.26
CA TRP A 206 26.39 18.96 -11.25
C TRP A 206 27.57 19.55 -10.48
N ASN A 207 27.86 19.03 -9.27
CA ASN A 207 28.95 19.54 -8.45
C ASN A 207 30.30 19.39 -9.15
N GLN A 208 30.49 18.33 -9.93
CA GLN A 208 31.69 18.13 -10.73
C GLN A 208 31.76 19.09 -11.92
N MET A 209 30.64 19.28 -12.64
CA MET A 209 30.55 20.21 -13.77
C MET A 209 30.73 21.67 -13.37
N LEU A 210 30.12 22.09 -12.26
CA LEU A 210 30.22 23.47 -11.76
C LEU A 210 31.66 23.87 -11.49
N VAL A 211 32.46 22.98 -10.89
CA VAL A 211 33.89 23.26 -10.63
C VAL A 211 34.61 23.59 -11.94
N ARG A 212 34.32 22.88 -13.03
CA ARG A 212 34.91 23.13 -14.34
C ARG A 212 34.41 24.43 -14.96
N ILE A 213 33.09 24.64 -15.00
CA ILE A 213 32.51 25.85 -15.59
C ILE A 213 33.12 27.09 -14.93
N MET A 214 33.27 27.07 -13.61
CA MET A 214 33.91 28.16 -12.85
C MET A 214 35.40 28.37 -13.16
N GLN A 215 36.09 27.38 -13.73
CA GLN A 215 37.52 27.45 -14.08
C GLN A 215 37.79 27.79 -15.55
N THR A 216 36.87 27.43 -16.44
CA THR A 216 37.12 27.39 -17.89
C THR A 216 36.22 28.32 -18.69
N SER A 217 35.06 28.70 -18.16
CA SER A 217 34.12 29.56 -18.87
C SER A 217 34.41 31.05 -18.63
N ASP A 218 34.30 31.83 -19.70
CA ASP A 218 34.32 33.30 -19.65
C ASP A 218 33.00 33.89 -19.12
N ASP A 219 31.89 33.13 -19.17
CA ASP A 219 30.59 33.46 -18.57
C ASP A 219 29.98 32.24 -17.85
N PRO A 220 30.52 31.88 -16.67
CA PRO A 220 30.04 30.74 -15.90
C PRO A 220 28.53 30.81 -15.62
N HIS A 221 28.03 32.02 -15.31
CA HIS A 221 26.64 32.23 -14.96
C HIS A 221 25.69 31.89 -16.11
N GLY A 222 25.95 32.39 -17.32
CA GLY A 222 25.13 32.10 -18.50
C GLY A 222 25.13 30.62 -18.87
N GLU A 223 26.24 29.91 -18.64
CA GLU A 223 26.34 28.48 -18.93
C GLU A 223 25.53 27.61 -17.97
N TYR A 224 25.52 27.91 -16.66
CA TYR A 224 24.83 27.06 -15.70
C TYR A 224 23.42 27.49 -15.30
N GLU A 225 23.00 28.73 -15.61
CA GLU A 225 21.67 29.24 -15.27
C GLU A 225 20.52 28.31 -15.70
N PRO A 226 20.50 27.71 -16.91
CA PRO A 226 19.43 26.80 -17.32
C PRO A 226 19.28 25.60 -16.39
N PHE A 227 20.39 24.95 -16.04
CA PHE A 227 20.38 23.83 -15.10
C PHE A 227 19.88 24.27 -13.72
N PHE A 228 20.39 25.39 -13.20
CA PHE A 228 19.98 25.91 -11.89
C PHE A 228 18.46 26.17 -11.83
N MET A 229 17.88 26.72 -12.91
CA MET A 229 16.44 26.93 -13.01
C MET A 229 15.66 25.61 -13.04
N THR A 230 16.15 24.58 -13.73
CA THR A 230 15.52 23.25 -13.71
C THR A 230 15.60 22.60 -12.33
N MET A 231 16.71 22.76 -11.59
CA MET A 231 16.85 22.26 -10.22
C MET A 231 15.89 22.94 -9.24
N ILE A 232 15.72 24.26 -9.32
CA ILE A 232 14.71 24.98 -8.53
C ILE A 232 13.31 24.42 -8.82
N HIS A 233 13.00 24.17 -10.10
CA HIS A 233 11.72 23.59 -10.47
C HIS A 233 11.54 22.17 -9.90
N LEU A 234 12.57 21.32 -9.99
CA LEU A 234 12.57 19.98 -9.42
C LEU A 234 12.35 20.01 -7.91
N ASP A 235 13.09 20.84 -7.18
CA ASP A 235 12.94 20.98 -5.72
C ASP A 235 11.49 21.35 -5.37
N LYS A 236 10.89 22.30 -6.10
CA LYS A 236 9.49 22.68 -5.92
C LYS A 236 8.50 21.55 -6.23
N CYS A 237 8.74 20.77 -7.28
CA CYS A 237 7.91 19.60 -7.59
C CYS A 237 7.98 18.55 -6.46
N VAL A 238 9.18 18.29 -5.93
CA VAL A 238 9.40 17.36 -4.82
C VAL A 238 8.75 17.87 -3.54
N GLU A 239 8.86 19.17 -3.23
CA GLU A 239 8.19 19.79 -2.08
C GLU A 239 6.67 19.67 -2.17
N ASN A 240 6.07 19.93 -3.34
CA ASN A 240 4.64 19.76 -3.55
C ASN A 240 4.21 18.30 -3.35
N LEU A 241 4.98 17.35 -3.88
CA LEU A 241 4.70 15.92 -3.71
C LEU A 241 4.83 15.49 -2.24
N LYS A 242 5.84 15.99 -1.52
CA LYS A 242 5.98 15.77 -0.07
C LYS A 242 4.82 16.39 0.70
N ALA A 243 4.34 17.56 0.30
CA ALA A 243 3.17 18.18 0.92
C ALA A 243 1.93 17.30 0.79
N THR A 244 1.68 16.77 -0.41
CA THR A 244 0.54 15.88 -0.68
C THR A 244 0.65 14.53 0.02
N CYS A 245 1.82 13.91 -0.02
CA CYS A 245 1.99 12.56 0.50
C CYS A 245 2.24 12.55 2.02
N LEU A 246 3.08 13.43 2.54
CA LEU A 246 3.62 13.31 3.91
C LEU A 246 3.07 14.32 4.91
N SER A 247 2.35 15.36 4.48
CA SER A 247 1.89 16.40 5.41
C SER A 247 0.56 16.07 6.07
N GLY A 248 0.37 16.61 7.27
CA GLY A 248 -0.86 16.48 8.05
C GLY A 248 -1.00 15.13 8.75
N ASP A 249 -2.15 14.97 9.42
CA ASP A 249 -2.49 13.73 10.13
C ASP A 249 -2.72 12.56 9.17
N ASP A 250 -3.13 12.84 7.92
CA ASP A 250 -3.42 11.82 6.90
C ASP A 250 -2.21 10.93 6.60
N GLY A 251 -1.00 11.50 6.51
CA GLY A 251 0.23 10.73 6.26
C GLY A 251 0.54 9.76 7.40
N ARG A 252 0.38 10.20 8.66
CA ARG A 252 0.57 9.38 9.85
C ARG A 252 -0.48 8.27 9.96
N VAL A 253 -1.77 8.62 9.83
CA VAL A 253 -2.86 7.64 9.88
C VAL A 253 -2.75 6.63 8.75
N ARG A 254 -2.32 7.07 7.57
CA ARG A 254 -2.06 6.17 6.44
C ARG A 254 -0.96 5.16 6.75
N ASP A 255 0.17 5.63 7.27
CA ASP A 255 1.27 4.76 7.67
C ASP A 255 0.84 3.72 8.72
N ALA A 256 0.04 4.15 9.69
CA ALA A 256 -0.55 3.28 10.71
C ALA A 256 -1.51 2.24 10.09
N CYS A 257 -2.38 2.64 9.17
CA CYS A 257 -3.29 1.72 8.48
C CYS A 257 -2.51 0.67 7.67
N CYS A 258 -1.49 1.09 6.91
CA CYS A 258 -0.64 0.17 6.15
C CYS A 258 0.13 -0.79 7.07
N THR A 259 0.69 -0.30 8.18
CA THR A 259 1.37 -1.13 9.20
C THR A 259 0.44 -2.24 9.70
N LEU A 260 -0.79 -1.88 10.09
CA LEU A 260 -1.76 -2.85 10.60
C LEU A 260 -2.22 -3.83 9.51
N MET A 261 -2.38 -3.36 8.28
CA MET A 261 -2.70 -4.22 7.15
C MET A 261 -1.60 -5.24 6.88
N GLN A 262 -0.33 -4.85 6.98
CA GLN A 262 0.80 -5.78 6.83
C GLN A 262 0.86 -6.81 7.97
N VAL A 263 0.49 -6.44 9.21
CA VAL A 263 0.28 -7.43 10.30
C VAL A 263 -0.79 -8.45 9.90
N TYR A 264 -1.92 -7.98 9.36
CA TYR A 264 -2.98 -8.86 8.91
C TYR A 264 -2.53 -9.80 7.79
N ILE A 265 -1.80 -9.30 6.79
CA ILE A 265 -1.23 -10.12 5.71
C ILE A 265 -0.25 -11.17 6.27
N ALA A 266 0.61 -10.79 7.21
CA ALA A 266 1.62 -11.68 7.78
C ALA A 266 1.03 -12.83 8.63
N TYR A 267 -0.07 -12.56 9.34
CA TYR A 267 -0.56 -13.45 10.40
C TYR A 267 -1.93 -14.07 10.15
N HIS A 268 -2.76 -13.50 9.28
CA HIS A 268 -4.04 -14.11 8.92
C HIS A 268 -3.80 -15.32 8.02
N PRO A 269 -4.43 -16.49 8.27
CA PRO A 269 -4.13 -17.71 7.53
C PRO A 269 -4.59 -17.67 6.06
N ARG A 270 -5.59 -16.83 5.74
CA ARG A 270 -6.11 -16.61 4.39
C ARG A 270 -6.56 -15.16 4.23
N PRO A 271 -5.65 -14.20 4.01
CA PRO A 271 -6.03 -12.80 3.85
C PRO A 271 -6.85 -12.63 2.56
N GLU A 272 -8.13 -12.30 2.69
CA GLU A 272 -9.00 -12.00 1.55
C GLU A 272 -9.08 -10.49 1.35
N LEU A 273 -8.34 -9.97 0.36
CA LEU A 273 -8.18 -8.53 0.13
C LEU A 273 -8.55 -8.13 -1.31
N PRO A 274 -9.73 -8.53 -1.83
CA PRO A 274 -10.13 -8.19 -3.20
C PRO A 274 -10.24 -6.68 -3.41
N TRP A 275 -10.49 -5.93 -2.34
CA TRP A 275 -10.54 -4.48 -2.38
C TRP A 275 -9.14 -3.86 -2.53
N LEU A 276 -8.03 -4.52 -2.22
CA LEU A 276 -6.71 -3.87 -2.24
C LEU A 276 -6.19 -3.61 -3.67
N ASP A 277 -6.90 -4.08 -4.70
CA ASP A 277 -6.54 -3.95 -6.12
C ASP A 277 -5.13 -4.50 -6.44
N LEU A 278 -4.65 -5.41 -5.59
CA LEU A 278 -3.46 -6.21 -5.79
C LEU A 278 -3.87 -7.66 -6.01
N ARG A 279 -3.15 -8.36 -6.89
CA ARG A 279 -3.39 -9.79 -7.12
C ARG A 279 -3.13 -10.59 -5.84
N GLU A 280 -3.96 -11.59 -5.61
CA GLU A 280 -3.87 -12.43 -4.40
C GLU A 280 -2.52 -13.11 -4.24
N ASP A 281 -1.93 -13.57 -5.33
CA ASP A 281 -0.63 -14.26 -5.31
C ASP A 281 0.50 -13.37 -4.80
N ILE A 282 0.40 -12.04 -4.96
CA ILE A 282 1.42 -11.09 -4.52
C ILE A 282 1.50 -11.06 -2.99
N TYR A 283 0.40 -10.76 -2.31
CA TYR A 283 0.45 -10.64 -0.85
C TYR A 283 0.58 -12.00 -0.16
N GLN A 284 0.08 -13.08 -0.77
CA GLN A 284 0.31 -14.45 -0.27
C GLN A 284 1.80 -14.83 -0.34
N ALA A 285 2.48 -14.52 -1.45
CA ALA A 285 3.91 -14.78 -1.58
C ALA A 285 4.76 -13.96 -0.60
N LYS A 286 4.33 -12.73 -0.29
CA LYS A 286 5.05 -11.79 0.59
C LYS A 286 4.71 -11.94 2.07
N ALA A 287 3.63 -12.64 2.43
CA ALA A 287 3.23 -12.86 3.83
C ALA A 287 4.35 -13.48 4.68
N GLY A 288 5.09 -14.47 4.13
CA GLY A 288 6.22 -15.08 4.81
C GLY A 288 7.39 -14.11 5.04
N MET A 289 7.67 -13.24 4.07
CA MET A 289 8.69 -12.19 4.21
C MET A 289 8.30 -11.16 5.27
N LEU A 290 7.04 -10.73 5.28
CA LEU A 290 6.51 -9.87 6.34
C LEU A 290 6.58 -10.53 7.73
N GLY A 291 6.31 -11.82 7.84
CA GLY A 291 6.47 -12.56 9.10
C GLY A 291 7.90 -12.47 9.65
N LEU A 292 8.91 -12.44 8.77
CA LEU A 292 10.32 -12.24 9.15
C LEU A 292 10.63 -10.82 9.61
N GLU A 293 9.78 -9.83 9.34
CA GLU A 293 9.92 -8.48 9.91
C GLU A 293 9.46 -8.43 11.37
N PHE A 294 8.52 -9.30 11.73
CA PHE A 294 8.02 -9.39 13.11
C PHE A 294 8.82 -10.36 13.97
N ARG A 295 9.39 -11.43 13.39
CA ARG A 295 10.21 -12.42 14.12
C ARG A 295 11.43 -12.83 13.29
N ARG A 296 12.63 -12.68 13.86
CA ARG A 296 13.91 -13.02 13.22
C ARG A 296 14.72 -14.00 14.06
N LEU A 297 15.60 -14.73 13.41
CA LEU A 297 16.60 -15.54 14.08
C LEU A 297 17.71 -14.62 14.60
N PHE A 298 17.87 -14.54 15.91
CA PHE A 298 18.92 -13.79 16.59
C PHE A 298 19.91 -14.74 17.24
N GLU A 299 21.17 -14.30 17.36
CA GLU A 299 22.13 -14.93 18.27
C GLU A 299 21.93 -14.31 19.66
N LEU A 300 21.43 -15.10 20.60
CA LEU A 300 21.35 -14.73 22.00
C LEU A 300 22.69 -15.03 22.68
N ILE A 301 23.21 -14.04 23.38
CA ILE A 301 24.35 -14.18 24.27
C ILE A 301 23.82 -14.45 25.67
N GLU A 302 24.21 -15.58 26.24
CA GLU A 302 23.87 -15.97 27.60
C GLU A 302 24.95 -15.46 28.55
N TYR A 303 24.54 -14.90 29.69
CA TYR A 303 25.45 -14.39 30.71
C TYR A 303 25.17 -15.10 32.04
N ASP A 304 26.23 -15.66 32.64
CA ASP A 304 26.19 -16.16 34.00
C ASP A 304 26.65 -15.08 34.97
N GLN A 305 25.94 -14.93 36.08
CA GLN A 305 26.39 -14.08 37.17
C GLN A 305 27.44 -14.82 37.99
N VAL A 306 28.70 -14.40 37.88
CA VAL A 306 29.84 -15.01 38.59
C VAL A 306 29.93 -14.50 40.02
N ASP A 307 29.62 -13.22 40.24
CA ASP A 307 29.48 -12.62 41.57
C ASP A 307 28.54 -11.39 41.54
N ALA A 308 28.42 -10.67 42.66
CA ALA A 308 27.51 -9.52 42.81
C ALA A 308 27.76 -8.35 41.83
N ARG A 309 28.92 -8.30 41.17
CA ARG A 309 29.30 -7.22 40.22
C ARG A 309 29.81 -7.74 38.87
N THR A 310 30.03 -9.05 38.75
CA THR A 310 30.62 -9.66 37.56
C THR A 310 29.61 -10.57 36.87
N ILE A 311 29.29 -10.23 35.63
CA ILE A 311 28.58 -11.08 34.67
C ILE A 311 29.59 -11.52 33.62
N GLN A 312 29.57 -12.82 33.29
CA GLN A 312 30.44 -13.43 32.31
C GLN A 312 29.59 -14.10 31.24
N GLU A 313 29.95 -13.92 29.97
CA GLU A 313 29.33 -14.65 28.86
C GLU A 313 29.54 -16.16 29.06
N SER A 314 28.44 -16.90 29.15
CA SER A 314 28.40 -18.34 29.41
C SER A 314 28.10 -19.18 28.17
N GLY A 315 27.52 -18.56 27.13
CA GLY A 315 27.24 -19.22 25.87
C GLY A 315 26.64 -18.30 24.83
N ARG A 316 26.52 -18.84 23.61
CA ARG A 316 25.75 -18.24 22.51
C ARG A 316 24.84 -19.28 21.93
N ARG A 317 23.61 -18.90 21.59
CA ARG A 317 22.65 -19.78 20.92
C ARG A 317 21.75 -19.01 19.98
N GLN A 318 21.27 -19.66 18.94
CA GLN A 318 20.27 -19.06 18.06
C GLN A 318 18.87 -19.21 18.66
N ALA A 319 18.10 -18.13 18.64
CA ALA A 319 16.70 -18.11 19.03
C ALA A 319 15.91 -17.26 18.05
N SER A 320 14.70 -17.71 17.72
CA SER A 320 13.77 -16.93 16.89
C SER A 320 12.94 -16.04 17.80
N ILE A 321 13.15 -14.72 17.74
CA ILE A 321 12.56 -13.75 18.68
C ILE A 321 11.90 -12.62 17.89
N VAL A 322 10.83 -12.05 18.45
CA VAL A 322 10.17 -10.88 17.88
C VAL A 322 11.09 -9.67 17.78
N VAL A 323 10.92 -8.90 16.71
CA VAL A 323 11.67 -7.65 16.47
C VAL A 323 10.96 -6.51 17.17
N MET A 324 11.54 -6.00 18.26
CA MET A 324 10.84 -5.04 19.11
C MET A 324 10.50 -3.71 18.42
N ASP A 325 11.32 -3.24 17.48
CA ASP A 325 11.03 -2.02 16.72
C ASP A 325 9.75 -2.19 15.89
N ALA A 326 9.55 -3.34 15.27
CA ALA A 326 8.32 -3.68 14.56
C ALA A 326 7.11 -3.72 15.51
N ILE A 327 7.28 -4.30 16.69
CA ILE A 327 6.21 -4.36 17.71
C ILE A 327 5.85 -2.95 18.22
N GLN A 328 6.83 -2.10 18.45
CA GLN A 328 6.62 -0.70 18.85
C GLN A 328 5.87 0.07 17.76
N GLN A 329 6.21 -0.15 16.49
CA GLN A 329 5.50 0.46 15.38
C GLN A 329 4.04 -0.01 15.29
N VAL A 330 3.75 -1.28 15.54
CA VAL A 330 2.36 -1.79 15.61
C VAL A 330 1.59 -1.11 16.74
N LEU A 331 2.20 -0.92 17.92
CA LEU A 331 1.54 -0.25 19.05
C LEU A 331 1.22 1.21 18.72
N ALA A 332 2.17 1.95 18.15
CA ALA A 332 1.95 3.31 17.68
C ALA A 332 0.83 3.35 16.63
N ALA A 333 0.82 2.39 15.69
CA ALA A 333 -0.22 2.29 14.68
C ALA A 333 -1.62 2.05 15.29
N ILE A 334 -1.75 1.20 16.31
CA ILE A 334 -3.01 0.98 17.03
C ILE A 334 -3.52 2.28 17.68
N GLU A 335 -2.63 3.10 18.23
CA GLU A 335 -2.98 4.39 18.83
C GLU A 335 -3.42 5.40 17.77
N ASP A 336 -2.70 5.49 16.66
CA ASP A 336 -2.97 6.43 15.57
C ASP A 336 -4.31 6.14 14.85
N VAL A 337 -4.72 4.87 14.75
CA VAL A 337 -6.04 4.51 14.18
C VAL A 337 -7.19 4.56 15.18
N ALA A 338 -6.95 4.94 16.44
CA ALA A 338 -7.99 4.83 17.47
C ALA A 338 -9.20 5.74 17.22
N GLU A 339 -8.99 6.94 16.68
CA GLU A 339 -10.09 7.82 16.28
C GLU A 339 -10.86 7.24 15.10
N LEU A 340 -10.14 6.74 14.09
CA LEU A 340 -10.71 6.08 12.92
C LEU A 340 -11.55 4.85 13.29
N TYR A 341 -11.09 4.06 14.26
CA TYR A 341 -11.79 2.87 14.75
C TYR A 341 -13.07 3.22 15.51
N ARG A 342 -13.04 4.26 16.36
CA ARG A 342 -14.19 4.67 17.18
C ARG A 342 -15.22 5.50 16.42
N ARG A 343 -14.87 6.01 15.25
CA ARG A 343 -15.75 6.79 14.40
C ARG A 343 -16.90 5.92 13.87
N GLU A 344 -18.13 6.35 14.09
CA GLU A 344 -19.29 5.70 13.47
C GLU A 344 -19.18 5.82 11.95
N LEU A 345 -19.37 4.70 11.25
CA LEU A 345 -19.35 4.67 9.79
C LEU A 345 -20.53 5.47 9.26
N SER A 346 -20.25 6.51 8.46
CA SER A 346 -21.34 7.21 7.80
C SER A 346 -21.92 6.33 6.69
N LEU A 347 -23.25 6.26 6.63
CA LEU A 347 -23.98 5.57 5.58
C LEU A 347 -23.52 6.02 4.19
N GLU A 348 -23.25 7.31 4.03
CA GLU A 348 -22.84 7.90 2.76
C GLU A 348 -21.46 7.41 2.32
N GLU A 349 -20.49 7.28 3.23
CA GLU A 349 -19.16 6.74 2.91
C GLU A 349 -19.24 5.28 2.45
N VAL A 350 -19.99 4.43 3.17
CA VAL A 350 -20.17 3.02 2.82
C VAL A 350 -20.85 2.88 1.46
N ILE A 351 -21.89 3.68 1.20
CA ILE A 351 -22.58 3.70 -0.10
C ILE A 351 -21.63 4.17 -1.21
N ASN A 352 -20.88 5.25 -0.98
CA ASN A 352 -19.99 5.81 -2.01
C ASN A 352 -18.86 4.86 -2.37
N GLU A 353 -18.27 4.16 -1.40
CA GLU A 353 -17.29 3.10 -1.68
C GLU A 353 -17.92 1.95 -2.46
N ALA A 354 -19.10 1.47 -2.04
CA ALA A 354 -19.78 0.40 -2.76
C ALA A 354 -20.10 0.81 -4.21
N ARG A 355 -20.50 2.07 -4.45
CA ARG A 355 -20.78 2.60 -5.80
C ARG A 355 -19.55 2.67 -6.70
N SER A 356 -18.35 2.85 -6.14
CA SER A 356 -17.12 2.90 -6.94
C SER A 356 -16.59 1.50 -7.29
N GLN A 357 -16.99 0.47 -6.54
CA GLN A 357 -16.50 -0.90 -6.72
C GLN A 357 -17.50 -1.80 -7.47
N TYR A 358 -18.80 -1.59 -7.27
CA TYR A 358 -19.85 -2.49 -7.74
C TYR A 358 -20.80 -1.77 -8.71
N ARG A 359 -21.25 -2.52 -9.72
CA ARG A 359 -22.24 -2.01 -10.68
C ARG A 359 -23.62 -1.93 -10.06
N LEU A 360 -24.04 -2.95 -9.29
CA LEU A 360 -25.33 -2.95 -8.59
C LEU A 360 -25.11 -2.87 -7.08
N VAL A 361 -25.60 -1.80 -6.46
CA VAL A 361 -25.58 -1.63 -4.99
C VAL A 361 -27.00 -1.55 -4.46
N VAL A 362 -27.37 -2.46 -3.56
CA VAL A 362 -28.68 -2.50 -2.90
C VAL A 362 -28.51 -2.23 -1.41
N VAL A 363 -29.05 -1.11 -0.93
CA VAL A 363 -28.96 -0.68 0.48
C VAL A 363 -30.25 -1.06 1.19
N THR A 364 -30.18 -1.90 2.23
CA THR A 364 -31.39 -2.40 2.92
C THR A 364 -32.10 -1.33 3.74
N ARG A 365 -31.33 -0.47 4.40
CA ARG A 365 -31.81 0.60 5.28
C ARG A 365 -30.89 1.83 5.20
N PRO A 366 -31.37 2.98 4.69
CA PRO A 366 -32.65 3.16 4.00
C PRO A 366 -32.68 2.42 2.67
N ARG A 367 -33.88 1.99 2.22
CA ARG A 367 -34.05 1.25 0.97
C ARG A 367 -33.65 2.09 -0.23
N MET A 368 -32.50 1.80 -0.81
CA MET A 368 -31.94 2.51 -1.95
C MET A 368 -31.29 1.52 -2.92
N VAL A 369 -31.25 1.89 -4.20
CA VAL A 369 -30.60 1.09 -5.24
C VAL A 369 -29.76 2.03 -6.09
N PHE A 370 -28.54 1.63 -6.37
CA PHE A 370 -27.66 2.28 -7.33
C PHE A 370 -27.29 1.28 -8.43
N PHE A 371 -27.25 1.74 -9.67
CA PHE A 371 -26.83 0.94 -10.82
C PHE A 371 -25.88 1.75 -11.71
N ASP A 372 -24.73 1.17 -12.06
CA ASP A 372 -23.61 1.83 -12.76
C ASP A 372 -23.28 3.20 -12.13
N GLY A 373 -23.19 3.23 -10.79
CA GLY A 373 -22.88 4.41 -10.00
C GLY A 373 -24.05 5.38 -9.76
N GLU A 374 -25.16 5.26 -10.49
CA GLU A 374 -26.30 6.19 -10.43
C GLU A 374 -27.42 5.74 -9.50
N LYS A 375 -28.03 6.66 -8.75
CA LYS A 375 -29.16 6.35 -7.87
C LYS A 375 -30.44 6.14 -8.67
N LEU A 376 -31.11 5.00 -8.48
CA LEU A 376 -32.42 4.77 -9.08
C LEU A 376 -33.49 5.60 -8.37
N ASN A 377 -34.21 6.42 -9.12
CA ASN A 377 -35.26 7.32 -8.59
C ASN A 377 -36.58 6.57 -8.35
N VAL A 378 -36.56 5.58 -7.46
CA VAL A 378 -37.74 4.77 -7.10
C VAL A 378 -37.99 4.89 -5.60
N ASP A 379 -39.25 5.17 -5.22
CA ASP A 379 -39.68 5.11 -3.81
C ASP A 379 -39.85 3.65 -3.36
N TRP A 380 -38.73 3.00 -3.03
CA TRP A 380 -38.68 1.60 -2.59
C TRP A 380 -39.44 1.31 -1.30
N ASN A 381 -39.72 2.33 -0.48
CA ASN A 381 -40.51 2.18 0.74
C ASN A 381 -41.98 1.89 0.42
N ARG A 382 -42.50 2.36 -0.73
CA ARG A 382 -43.87 2.08 -1.19
C ARG A 382 -43.98 0.79 -2.01
N LYS A 383 -42.86 0.14 -2.36
CA LYS A 383 -42.80 -1.00 -3.28
C LYS A 383 -42.26 -2.27 -2.61
N ASN A 384 -42.85 -2.67 -1.47
CA ASN A 384 -42.38 -3.79 -0.64
C ASN A 384 -42.04 -5.08 -1.41
N ARG A 385 -42.97 -5.65 -2.19
CA ARG A 385 -42.71 -6.92 -2.90
C ARG A 385 -41.67 -6.80 -4.04
N PRO A 386 -41.74 -5.79 -4.93
CA PRO A 386 -40.67 -5.56 -5.92
C PRO A 386 -39.31 -5.32 -5.27
N TRP A 387 -39.27 -4.58 -4.16
CA TRP A 387 -38.08 -4.40 -3.35
C TRP A 387 -37.53 -5.73 -2.81
N GLU A 388 -38.39 -6.57 -2.21
CA GLU A 388 -37.98 -7.90 -1.71
C GLU A 388 -37.38 -8.75 -2.84
N LEU A 389 -38.02 -8.81 -4.01
CA LEU A 389 -37.50 -9.55 -5.16
C LEU A 389 -36.11 -9.02 -5.56
N LEU A 390 -35.94 -7.71 -5.72
CA LEU A 390 -34.65 -7.14 -6.11
C LEU A 390 -33.56 -7.40 -5.08
N ARG A 391 -33.88 -7.28 -3.78
CA ARG A 391 -32.94 -7.59 -2.70
C ARG A 391 -32.51 -9.06 -2.73
N PHE A 392 -33.45 -9.98 -2.91
CA PHE A 392 -33.12 -11.41 -3.01
C PHE A 392 -32.34 -11.74 -4.29
N LEU A 393 -32.68 -11.09 -5.41
CA LEU A 393 -31.93 -11.24 -6.65
C LEU A 393 -30.47 -10.81 -6.47
N ALA A 394 -30.24 -9.66 -5.83
CA ALA A 394 -28.89 -9.19 -5.54
C ALA A 394 -28.15 -10.13 -4.56
N ALA A 395 -28.78 -10.51 -3.44
CA ALA A 395 -28.16 -11.38 -2.44
C ALA A 395 -27.83 -12.78 -2.96
N GLN A 396 -28.65 -13.33 -3.87
CA GLN A 396 -28.36 -14.61 -4.52
C GLN A 396 -27.38 -14.46 -5.70
N GLY A 397 -27.42 -13.33 -6.41
CA GLY A 397 -26.44 -13.00 -7.45
C GLY A 397 -25.01 -12.97 -6.92
N GLU A 398 -24.78 -12.43 -5.72
CA GLU A 398 -23.49 -12.48 -5.01
C GLU A 398 -22.96 -13.91 -4.81
N ARG A 399 -23.83 -14.93 -4.90
CA ARG A 399 -23.51 -16.34 -4.66
C ARG A 399 -23.63 -17.22 -5.92
N LEU A 400 -23.85 -16.61 -7.09
CA LEU A 400 -24.19 -17.32 -8.34
C LEU A 400 -25.44 -18.20 -8.22
N ASP A 401 -26.39 -17.85 -7.35
CA ASP A 401 -27.60 -18.62 -7.10
C ASP A 401 -28.84 -17.95 -7.70
N CYS A 402 -29.94 -18.71 -7.78
CA CYS A 402 -31.21 -18.26 -8.34
C CYS A 402 -32.24 -18.00 -7.22
N VAL A 403 -33.11 -17.01 -7.44
CA VAL A 403 -34.27 -16.76 -6.60
C VAL A 403 -35.44 -17.61 -7.08
N ASP A 404 -35.92 -18.49 -6.22
CA ASP A 404 -37.15 -19.24 -6.44
C ASP A 404 -38.35 -18.67 -5.64
N ARG A 405 -39.49 -19.33 -5.77
CA ARG A 405 -40.74 -18.93 -5.11
C ARG A 405 -40.70 -18.99 -3.57
N TYR A 406 -39.79 -19.76 -2.97
CA TYR A 406 -39.72 -19.94 -1.51
C TYR A 406 -38.96 -18.82 -0.82
N HIS A 407 -38.17 -18.06 -1.56
CA HIS A 407 -37.40 -16.92 -1.04
C HIS A 407 -38.28 -15.70 -0.74
N ILE A 408 -39.46 -15.59 -1.36
CA ILE A 408 -40.32 -14.41 -1.23
C ILE A 408 -41.45 -14.67 -0.25
N SER A 409 -41.61 -13.77 0.72
CA SER A 409 -42.63 -13.90 1.76
C SER A 409 -44.05 -13.90 1.17
N GLY A 410 -44.79 -14.99 1.37
CA GLY A 410 -46.23 -15.06 1.10
C GLY A 410 -46.68 -15.29 -0.36
N SER A 411 -46.07 -16.19 -1.15
CA SER A 411 -46.77 -16.71 -2.35
C SER A 411 -46.42 -18.16 -2.78
N PRO A 412 -47.40 -19.08 -2.80
CA PRO A 412 -47.20 -20.48 -3.21
C PRO A 412 -47.73 -20.79 -4.63
N THR A 413 -47.45 -19.96 -5.66
CA THR A 413 -47.78 -20.33 -7.07
C THR A 413 -46.68 -19.94 -8.08
N PRO A 414 -46.40 -20.78 -9.10
CA PRO A 414 -45.34 -20.52 -10.11
C PRO A 414 -45.48 -19.20 -10.87
N HIS A 415 -46.72 -18.75 -11.13
CA HIS A 415 -46.98 -17.50 -11.85
C HIS A 415 -46.76 -16.23 -10.99
N ALA A 416 -46.67 -16.37 -9.67
CA ALA A 416 -46.49 -15.22 -8.79
C ALA A 416 -45.13 -14.53 -9.01
N LEU A 417 -44.07 -15.31 -9.26
CA LEU A 417 -42.73 -14.79 -9.46
C LEU A 417 -42.65 -14.01 -10.78
N SER A 418 -43.13 -14.60 -11.90
CA SER A 418 -43.18 -13.93 -13.21
C SER A 418 -43.98 -12.61 -13.17
N ASN A 419 -45.14 -12.60 -12.51
CA ASN A 419 -45.92 -11.38 -12.30
C ASN A 419 -45.16 -10.33 -11.46
N LEU A 420 -44.35 -10.75 -10.50
CA LEU A 420 -43.56 -9.86 -9.67
C LEU A 420 -42.37 -9.26 -10.45
N LYS A 421 -41.71 -10.04 -11.30
CA LYS A 421 -40.71 -9.53 -12.26
C LYS A 421 -41.32 -8.50 -13.19
N SER A 422 -42.46 -8.79 -13.82
CA SER A 422 -43.13 -7.83 -14.70
C SER A 422 -43.44 -6.51 -13.98
N ARG A 423 -43.82 -6.57 -12.70
CA ARG A 423 -44.01 -5.37 -11.87
C ARG A 423 -42.71 -4.65 -11.54
N LEU A 424 -41.63 -5.37 -11.24
CA LEU A 424 -40.31 -4.80 -10.98
C LEU A 424 -39.74 -4.13 -12.23
N CYS A 425 -39.72 -4.82 -13.38
CA CYS A 425 -39.30 -4.26 -14.66
C CYS A 425 -40.12 -3.03 -15.03
N LYS A 426 -41.44 -3.06 -14.81
CA LYS A 426 -42.32 -1.90 -15.00
C LYS A 426 -41.90 -0.72 -14.12
N ILE A 427 -41.63 -0.93 -12.84
CA ILE A 427 -41.16 0.13 -11.92
C ILE A 427 -39.81 0.70 -12.38
N LEU A 428 -38.89 -0.15 -12.81
CA LEU A 428 -37.58 0.28 -13.30
C LEU A 428 -37.68 1.06 -14.61
N MET A 429 -38.62 0.70 -15.48
CA MET A 429 -38.87 1.41 -16.75
C MET A 429 -39.68 2.70 -16.56
N GLU A 430 -40.49 2.80 -15.49
CA GLU A 430 -41.39 3.92 -15.21
C GLU A 430 -40.84 4.94 -14.19
N SER A 431 -39.58 4.84 -13.75
CA SER A 431 -39.02 5.70 -12.68
C SER A 431 -38.65 7.15 -13.12
N ASP A 432 -39.48 7.75 -13.98
CA ASP A 432 -39.71 9.16 -14.35
C ASP A 432 -38.78 9.98 -15.31
N ASP A 433 -39.49 10.85 -16.06
CA ASP A 433 -39.19 12.07 -16.86
C ASP A 433 -38.13 12.13 -17.97
N LEU A 434 -37.10 11.28 -17.96
CA LEU A 434 -36.15 11.11 -19.07
C LEU A 434 -35.78 9.62 -19.13
N PRO A 435 -35.36 9.06 -20.29
CA PRO A 435 -34.94 7.67 -20.35
C PRO A 435 -33.73 7.49 -19.42
N ASN A 436 -33.99 7.03 -18.21
CA ASN A 436 -32.99 6.67 -17.22
C ASN A 436 -32.38 5.34 -17.69
N VAL A 437 -31.42 5.44 -18.61
CA VAL A 437 -30.71 4.32 -19.26
C VAL A 437 -30.28 3.23 -18.25
N PRO A 438 -29.77 3.57 -17.04
CA PRO A 438 -29.37 2.59 -16.03
C PRO A 438 -30.51 1.66 -15.56
N ALA A 439 -31.72 2.20 -15.33
CA ALA A 439 -32.83 1.41 -14.80
C ALA A 439 -33.36 0.40 -15.83
N THR A 440 -33.34 0.79 -17.12
CA THR A 440 -33.75 -0.09 -18.23
C THR A 440 -32.72 -1.20 -18.47
N GLN A 441 -31.43 -0.88 -18.34
CA GLN A 441 -30.35 -1.86 -18.40
C GLN A 441 -30.46 -2.88 -17.26
N LEU A 442 -30.65 -2.43 -16.01
CA LEU A 442 -30.86 -3.34 -14.88
C LEU A 442 -32.07 -4.26 -15.10
N ALA A 443 -33.17 -3.74 -15.66
CA ALA A 443 -34.34 -4.56 -15.96
C ALA A 443 -34.06 -5.65 -17.02
N ALA A 444 -33.16 -5.38 -17.98
CA ALA A 444 -32.77 -6.32 -19.02
C ALA A 444 -31.88 -7.46 -18.47
N LEU A 445 -31.14 -7.22 -17.40
CA LEU A 445 -30.26 -8.21 -16.74
C LEU A 445 -31.04 -9.19 -15.85
N ILE A 446 -32.35 -9.03 -15.64
CA ILE A 446 -33.15 -9.98 -14.86
C ILE A 446 -33.61 -11.10 -15.79
N GLU A 447 -33.04 -12.29 -15.63
CA GLU A 447 -33.34 -13.46 -16.45
C GLU A 447 -34.33 -14.42 -15.79
N HIS A 448 -34.95 -15.26 -16.62
CA HIS A 448 -35.75 -16.40 -16.16
C HIS A 448 -34.97 -17.68 -16.42
N ALA A 449 -34.82 -18.53 -15.40
CA ALA A 449 -34.17 -19.84 -15.51
C ALA A 449 -35.10 -20.89 -14.87
N ASP A 450 -35.79 -21.69 -15.70
CA ASP A 450 -36.55 -22.89 -15.30
C ASP A 450 -37.39 -22.78 -14.00
N GLY A 451 -38.20 -21.72 -13.91
CA GLY A 451 -39.08 -21.49 -12.75
C GLY A 451 -38.45 -20.68 -11.61
N ALA A 452 -37.19 -20.30 -11.75
CA ALA A 452 -36.45 -19.36 -10.93
C ALA A 452 -36.08 -18.09 -11.73
N MET A 453 -35.44 -17.14 -11.04
CA MET A 453 -34.91 -15.90 -11.61
C MET A 453 -33.49 -15.66 -11.13
N ARG A 454 -32.69 -14.98 -11.95
CA ARG A 454 -31.33 -14.59 -11.60
C ARG A 454 -31.00 -13.22 -12.19
N LEU A 455 -29.96 -12.59 -11.66
CA LEU A 455 -29.31 -11.45 -12.29
C LEU A 455 -28.18 -11.95 -13.19
N ASP A 456 -28.16 -11.48 -14.42
CA ASP A 456 -27.04 -11.64 -15.35
C ASP A 456 -25.96 -10.59 -15.05
N LEU A 457 -25.39 -10.69 -13.85
CA LEU A 457 -24.27 -9.88 -13.38
C LEU A 457 -23.29 -10.84 -12.70
N ALA A 458 -22.00 -10.57 -12.85
CA ALA A 458 -20.99 -11.35 -12.13
C ALA A 458 -21.09 -11.05 -10.63
N PRO A 459 -20.76 -12.00 -9.74
CA PRO A 459 -20.90 -11.82 -8.29
C PRO A 459 -20.12 -10.63 -7.73
N ASP A 460 -18.97 -10.34 -8.32
CA ASP A 460 -18.09 -9.21 -8.03
C ASP A 460 -18.63 -7.87 -8.53
N GLU A 461 -19.69 -7.86 -9.33
CA GLU A 461 -20.39 -6.64 -9.77
C GLU A 461 -21.57 -6.26 -8.86
N ILE A 462 -21.92 -7.08 -7.87
CA ILE A 462 -23.11 -6.91 -7.02
C ILE A 462 -22.70 -6.72 -5.56
N LYS A 463 -23.35 -5.76 -4.89
CA LYS A 463 -23.23 -5.60 -3.44
C LYS A 463 -24.56 -5.34 -2.75
N VAL A 464 -24.89 -6.14 -1.76
CA VAL A 464 -25.95 -5.86 -0.78
C VAL A 464 -25.33 -5.25 0.47
N VAL A 465 -25.73 -4.03 0.80
CA VAL A 465 -25.30 -3.30 1.98
C VAL A 465 -26.39 -3.42 3.03
N ASP A 466 -26.14 -4.24 4.05
CA ASP A 466 -26.98 -4.34 5.24
C ASP A 466 -26.28 -3.70 6.45
N LEU A 467 -26.96 -2.76 7.10
CA LEU A 467 -26.40 -1.96 8.20
C LEU A 467 -26.96 -2.34 9.57
N GLU A 468 -27.66 -3.47 9.65
CA GLU A 468 -28.20 -3.96 10.93
C GLU A 468 -27.23 -4.79 11.78
N ASP A 469 -26.08 -5.24 11.23
CA ASP A 469 -25.16 -6.14 11.93
C ASP A 469 -23.76 -5.54 12.18
N SER A 470 -23.71 -4.37 12.81
CA SER A 470 -22.46 -3.90 13.44
C SER A 470 -22.22 -4.50 14.84
N GLY A 471 -22.91 -5.58 15.22
CA GLY A 471 -22.73 -6.20 16.54
C GLY A 471 -23.26 -7.62 16.63
N ALA A 472 -22.33 -8.56 16.77
CA ALA A 472 -22.51 -9.99 17.04
C ALA A 472 -22.69 -10.89 15.81
N ASP A 473 -21.56 -11.28 15.21
CA ASP A 473 -21.46 -12.66 14.72
C ASP A 473 -20.14 -13.29 15.18
N GLU A 474 -20.31 -14.52 15.65
CA GLU A 474 -19.47 -15.30 16.56
C GLU A 474 -18.42 -16.08 15.77
N TRP A 475 -17.15 -15.66 15.83
CA TRP A 475 -16.04 -16.47 15.30
C TRP A 475 -15.69 -17.56 16.31
N THR A 476 -16.32 -18.72 16.18
CA THR A 476 -15.81 -19.96 16.76
C THR A 476 -14.72 -20.49 15.83
N ILE A 477 -13.46 -20.18 16.12
CA ILE A 477 -12.33 -20.83 15.48
C ILE A 477 -12.32 -22.28 15.97
N ASP A 478 -12.55 -23.24 15.08
CA ASP A 478 -12.29 -24.66 15.33
C ASP A 478 -10.77 -24.89 15.40
N PRO A 479 -10.20 -25.22 16.58
CA PRO A 479 -8.75 -25.39 16.72
C PRO A 479 -8.23 -26.71 16.13
N THR A 480 -9.06 -27.58 15.56
CA THR A 480 -8.68 -28.98 15.28
C THR A 480 -8.25 -29.30 13.84
N GLY A 481 -8.08 -28.29 12.99
CA GLY A 481 -7.68 -28.51 11.58
C GLY A 481 -6.20 -28.85 11.32
N PHE A 482 -5.33 -28.88 12.33
CA PHE A 482 -3.89 -29.07 12.17
C PHE A 482 -3.33 -30.31 12.88
N GLU A 483 -3.97 -31.47 12.74
CA GLU A 483 -3.28 -32.75 12.94
C GLU A 483 -3.73 -33.76 11.88
N THR A 484 -2.86 -34.02 10.91
CA THR A 484 -2.55 -35.34 10.29
C THR A 484 -2.16 -35.21 8.81
N SER A 485 -0.88 -34.94 8.54
CA SER A 485 -0.23 -35.41 7.31
C SER A 485 1.29 -35.47 7.50
N SER A 486 1.73 -36.34 8.41
CA SER A 486 3.14 -36.71 8.56
C SER A 486 3.23 -38.07 9.24
N ARG A 487 2.96 -39.15 8.50
CA ARG A 487 3.54 -40.49 8.73
C ARG A 487 2.99 -41.47 7.70
N GLU A 488 3.76 -41.69 6.64
CA GLU A 488 3.93 -43.04 6.10
C GLU A 488 5.25 -43.11 5.33
N THR A 489 6.28 -43.56 6.02
CA THR A 489 7.45 -44.21 5.43
C THR A 489 7.50 -45.60 6.05
N ARG A 490 7.35 -46.64 5.22
CA ARG A 490 8.20 -47.85 5.22
C ARG A 490 7.78 -48.84 4.13
N SER A 491 8.74 -49.05 3.21
CA SER A 491 9.24 -50.34 2.70
C SER A 491 8.27 -51.54 2.69
N ILE A 492 7.92 -52.04 1.50
CA ILE A 492 8.68 -53.02 0.68
C ILE A 492 8.32 -52.78 -0.78
#